data_AF-A0A3P1SZX2-F1
#
_entry.id   AF-A0A3P1SZX2-F1
#
_cell.length_a   1.000
_cell.length_b   1.000
_cell.length_c   1.000
_cell.angle_alpha   90.00
_cell.angle_beta   90.00
_cell.angle_gamma   90.00
#
_symmetry.space_group_name_H-M   'P 1'
#
loop_
_entity.id
_entity.type
_entity.pdbx_description
1 polymer ?
#
loop_
_entity_poly.entity_id
_entity_poly.type
_entity_poly.pdbx_seq_one_letter_code
_entity_poly.pdbx_strand_id
1 'polypeptide(L)'
;MPQDNVNVRGWDIMQHPIMNLLTAILSAKRPSRIKDMPAMTNTFLCRKGFSGITFFGRIYTNNQDVADSLNREYSVMKNHEMIHLRQAQNTDNNWFRYYLLYIVQWLKGIRLDRKGGRLAYYLNPFEMEAYLNENDMHYLDEADNGTCGWRKYCKMTFPDRYKLMRKSGKI
;
A
#
# COMPACT_ATOMS: atom_id res chain seq x y z
N MET A 1 -41.49 -8.62 -32.97
CA MET A 1 -41.65 -8.11 -31.58
C MET A 1 -43.08 -8.39 -31.14
N PRO A 2 -43.38 -8.69 -29.85
CA PRO A 2 -42.67 -8.36 -28.60
C PRO A 2 -41.84 -9.55 -28.05
N GLN A 3 -40.63 -9.39 -27.50
CA GLN A 3 -40.18 -8.81 -26.22
C GLN A 3 -40.55 -9.62 -24.96
N ASP A 4 -39.47 -9.98 -24.25
CA ASP A 4 -39.32 -10.28 -22.82
C ASP A 4 -39.54 -11.70 -22.30
N ASN A 5 -38.42 -12.37 -21.97
CA ASN A 5 -38.03 -12.42 -20.56
C ASN A 5 -36.54 -12.72 -20.38
N VAL A 6 -35.83 -11.67 -20.03
CA VAL A 6 -34.45 -11.65 -19.54
C VAL A 6 -34.40 -12.40 -18.20
N ASN A 7 -33.79 -13.58 -18.17
CA ASN A 7 -33.31 -14.17 -16.92
C ASN A 7 -31.77 -14.20 -16.91
N VAL A 8 -31.18 -13.01 -16.82
CA VAL A 8 -29.81 -12.83 -16.32
C VAL A 8 -29.89 -12.21 -14.92
N ARG A 9 -30.31 -13.02 -13.94
CA ARG A 9 -30.12 -12.72 -12.51
C ARG A 9 -29.19 -13.75 -11.88
N GLY A 10 -27.97 -13.84 -12.40
CA GLY A 10 -26.99 -14.82 -11.93
C GLY A 10 -25.57 -14.31 -11.70
N TRP A 11 -25.17 -13.17 -12.26
CA TRP A 11 -23.74 -12.79 -12.31
C TRP A 11 -23.39 -11.31 -12.09
N ASP A 12 -24.33 -10.48 -11.61
CA ASP A 12 -24.08 -9.04 -11.36
C ASP A 12 -24.09 -8.66 -9.87
N ILE A 13 -23.41 -9.41 -9.01
CA ILE A 13 -23.23 -9.07 -7.58
C ILE A 13 -21.77 -8.67 -7.23
N MET A 14 -20.85 -8.61 -8.21
CA MET A 14 -19.42 -8.37 -7.94
C MET A 14 -18.85 -7.07 -8.53
N GLN A 15 -19.55 -5.95 -8.42
CA GLN A 15 -18.99 -4.63 -8.75
C GLN A 15 -19.25 -3.53 -7.70
N HIS A 16 -19.50 -3.88 -6.44
CA HIS A 16 -19.56 -2.87 -5.38
C HIS A 16 -18.20 -2.70 -4.67
N PRO A 17 -17.61 -1.48 -4.69
CA PRO A 17 -16.25 -1.24 -4.17
C PRO A 17 -16.10 -1.55 -2.68
N ILE A 18 -17.19 -1.50 -1.91
CA ILE A 18 -17.23 -1.84 -0.48
C ILE A 18 -17.21 -3.36 -0.26
N MET A 19 -17.92 -4.12 -1.10
CA MET A 19 -17.96 -5.58 -1.02
C MET A 19 -16.59 -6.19 -1.29
N ASN A 20 -15.81 -5.58 -2.18
CA ASN A 20 -14.43 -5.99 -2.47
C ASN A 20 -13.49 -5.80 -1.27
N LEU A 21 -13.71 -4.77 -0.43
CA LEU A 21 -12.90 -4.53 0.76
C LEU A 21 -13.25 -5.50 1.91
N LEU A 22 -14.54 -5.73 2.16
CA LEU A 22 -14.98 -6.70 3.17
C LEU A 22 -14.47 -8.10 2.83
N THR A 23 -14.57 -8.48 1.56
CA THR A 23 -14.02 -9.74 1.07
C THR A 23 -12.50 -9.81 1.29
N ALA A 24 -11.78 -8.72 1.06
CA ALA A 24 -10.33 -8.68 1.29
C ALA A 24 -9.95 -8.87 2.76
N ILE A 25 -10.72 -8.28 3.69
CA ILE A 25 -10.54 -8.43 5.14
C ILE A 25 -10.84 -9.88 5.56
N LEU A 26 -11.99 -10.43 5.15
CA LEU A 26 -12.44 -11.77 5.55
C LEU A 26 -11.54 -12.88 4.98
N SER A 27 -11.01 -12.67 3.78
CA SER A 27 -10.08 -13.61 3.11
C SER A 27 -8.61 -13.31 3.39
N ALA A 28 -8.30 -12.38 4.30
CA ALA A 28 -6.95 -11.93 4.56
C ALA A 28 -6.06 -13.09 5.04
N LYS A 29 -5.02 -13.38 4.26
CA LYS A 29 -3.97 -14.30 4.66
C LYS A 29 -2.99 -13.57 5.58
N ARG A 30 -2.32 -14.32 6.47
CA ARG A 30 -1.17 -13.80 7.22
C ARG A 30 -0.12 -13.25 6.22
N PRO A 31 0.53 -12.11 6.51
CA PRO A 31 1.55 -11.52 5.63
C PRO A 31 2.60 -12.52 5.12
N SER A 32 3.09 -13.42 5.96
CA SER A 32 4.12 -14.41 5.62
C SER A 32 3.65 -15.51 4.66
N ARG A 33 2.33 -15.64 4.44
CA ARG A 33 1.75 -16.61 3.49
C ARG A 33 1.56 -16.00 2.09
N ILE A 34 1.92 -14.74 1.91
CA ILE A 34 1.75 -14.01 0.65
C ILE A 34 3.15 -13.84 0.07
N LYS A 35 3.36 -14.39 -1.13
CA LYS A 35 4.63 -14.27 -1.87
C LYS A 35 4.60 -13.12 -2.87
N ASP A 36 3.44 -12.88 -3.45
CA ASP A 36 3.17 -11.78 -4.37
C ASP A 36 1.79 -11.19 -4.07
N MET A 37 1.65 -9.87 -4.21
CA MET A 37 0.37 -9.18 -4.02
C MET A 37 -0.28 -8.86 -5.36
N PRO A 38 -1.41 -9.50 -5.71
CA PRO A 38 -2.13 -9.15 -6.92
C PRO A 38 -2.67 -7.72 -6.82
N ALA A 39 -2.64 -7.01 -7.94
CA ALA A 39 -3.21 -5.68 -8.08
C ALA A 39 -4.67 -5.76 -8.52
N MET A 40 -5.51 -4.90 -7.94
CA MET A 40 -6.95 -4.81 -8.17
C MET A 40 -7.37 -3.34 -8.25
N THR A 41 -8.50 -3.09 -8.89
CA THR A 41 -9.07 -1.74 -8.97
C THR A 41 -10.05 -1.49 -7.82
N ASN A 42 -9.89 -0.33 -7.16
CA ASN A 42 -10.87 0.19 -6.22
C ASN A 42 -10.78 1.72 -6.09
N THR A 43 -11.74 2.42 -6.71
CA THR A 43 -11.80 3.88 -6.71
C THR A 43 -12.17 4.48 -5.34
N PHE A 44 -12.83 3.72 -4.47
CA PHE A 44 -13.17 4.18 -3.12
C PHE A 44 -11.92 4.28 -2.23
N LEU A 45 -11.07 3.25 -2.28
CA LEU A 45 -9.82 3.24 -1.52
C LEU A 45 -8.77 4.17 -2.15
N CYS A 46 -8.72 4.23 -3.48
CA CYS A 46 -7.77 5.05 -4.23
C CYS A 46 -8.47 6.21 -4.95
N ARG A 47 -8.75 7.31 -4.24
CA ARG A 47 -9.16 8.57 -4.91
C ARG A 47 -7.97 9.19 -5.66
N LYS A 48 -8.24 10.09 -6.62
CA LYS A 48 -7.21 10.80 -7.42
C LYS A 48 -6.09 11.32 -6.51
N GLY A 49 -4.84 10.92 -6.78
CA GLY A 49 -3.65 11.34 -6.04
C GLY A 49 -2.82 10.21 -5.42
N PHE A 50 -3.36 8.99 -5.31
CA PHE A 50 -2.62 7.79 -4.90
C PHE A 50 -2.46 6.85 -6.09
N SER A 51 -1.22 6.43 -6.35
CA SER A 51 -0.92 5.46 -7.42
C SER A 51 -1.32 4.04 -7.01
N GLY A 52 -1.07 3.67 -5.75
CA GLY A 52 -1.31 2.34 -5.18
C GLY A 52 -1.48 2.38 -3.67
N ILE A 53 -2.17 1.39 -3.11
CA ILE A 53 -2.28 1.16 -1.66
C ILE A 53 -2.24 -0.36 -1.38
N THR A 54 -1.34 -0.77 -0.49
CA THR A 54 -1.33 -2.14 0.06
C THR A 54 -2.44 -2.34 1.10
N PHE A 55 -3.39 -3.21 0.80
CA PHE A 55 -4.50 -3.57 1.69
C PHE A 55 -4.74 -5.09 1.74
N PHE A 56 -4.54 -5.68 2.92
CA PHE A 56 -4.66 -7.11 3.24
C PHE A 56 -4.08 -8.04 2.15
N GLY A 57 -2.85 -7.76 1.73
CA GLY A 57 -2.12 -8.61 0.77
C GLY A 57 -2.46 -8.38 -0.70
N ARG A 58 -3.08 -7.24 -1.02
CA ARG A 58 -3.45 -6.84 -2.37
C ARG A 58 -3.04 -5.41 -2.61
N ILE A 59 -2.72 -5.07 -3.84
CA ILE A 59 -2.44 -3.69 -4.25
C ILE A 59 -3.72 -3.14 -4.84
N TYR A 60 -4.23 -2.04 -4.28
CA TYR A 60 -5.36 -1.34 -4.87
C TYR A 60 -4.87 -0.13 -5.63
N THR A 61 -5.42 0.08 -6.83
CA THR A 61 -5.23 1.28 -7.63
C THR A 61 -6.58 1.74 -8.17
N ASN A 62 -6.62 2.92 -8.79
CA ASN A 62 -7.84 3.51 -9.34
C ASN A 62 -7.99 3.30 -10.86
N ASN A 63 -7.03 2.64 -11.50
CA ASN A 63 -6.97 2.45 -12.93
C ASN A 63 -6.69 0.98 -13.27
N GLN A 64 -7.51 0.40 -14.17
CA GLN A 64 -7.40 -1.01 -14.55
C GLN A 64 -6.11 -1.32 -15.32
N ASP A 65 -5.67 -0.44 -16.21
CA ASP A 65 -4.43 -0.62 -16.97
C ASP A 65 -3.21 -0.66 -16.03
N VAL A 66 -3.24 0.14 -14.95
CA VAL A 66 -2.21 0.12 -13.91
C VAL A 66 -2.25 -1.21 -13.15
N ALA A 67 -3.44 -1.67 -12.75
CA ALA A 67 -3.59 -2.96 -12.07
C ALA A 67 -3.07 -4.12 -12.95
N ASP A 68 -3.44 -4.13 -14.23
CA ASP A 68 -3.03 -5.17 -15.17
C ASP A 68 -1.53 -5.13 -15.42
N SER A 69 -0.93 -3.93 -15.52
CA SER A 69 0.53 -3.77 -15.63
C SER A 69 1.25 -4.34 -14.40
N LEU A 70 0.79 -4.03 -13.19
CA LEU A 70 1.37 -4.55 -11.93
C LEU A 70 1.21 -6.06 -11.75
N ASN A 71 0.22 -6.67 -12.43
CA ASN A 71 0.02 -8.11 -12.43
C ASN A 71 0.87 -8.82 -13.49
N ARG A 72 1.25 -8.13 -14.58
CA ARG A 72 2.10 -8.69 -15.64
C ARG A 72 3.59 -8.55 -15.34
N GLU A 73 4.00 -7.43 -14.75
CA GLU A 73 5.40 -7.05 -14.63
C GLU A 73 5.75 -6.54 -13.24
N TYR A 74 7.00 -6.82 -12.82
CA TYR A 74 7.54 -6.34 -11.56
C TYR A 74 8.16 -4.94 -11.73
N SER A 75 7.34 -3.90 -11.53
CA SER A 75 7.74 -2.50 -11.67
C SER A 75 8.23 -1.87 -10.36
N VAL A 76 8.79 -0.65 -10.42
CA VAL A 76 9.13 0.17 -9.24
C VAL A 76 7.95 0.32 -8.28
N MET A 77 6.75 0.55 -8.82
CA MET A 77 5.54 0.64 -8.01
C MET A 77 5.17 -0.70 -7.37
N LYS A 78 5.31 -1.82 -8.09
CA LYS A 78 5.12 -3.16 -7.52
C LYS A 78 6.10 -3.41 -6.37
N ASN A 79 7.38 -3.06 -6.57
CA ASN A 79 8.41 -3.19 -5.55
C ASN A 79 8.06 -2.37 -4.30
N HIS A 80 7.67 -1.10 -4.48
CA HIS A 80 7.22 -0.22 -3.39
C HIS A 80 6.14 -0.88 -2.53
N GLU A 81 5.09 -1.42 -3.16
CA GLU A 81 4.00 -2.07 -2.43
C GLU A 81 4.46 -3.38 -1.77
N MET A 82 5.32 -4.16 -2.43
CA MET A 82 5.89 -5.38 -1.85
C MET A 82 6.76 -5.11 -0.62
N ILE A 83 7.37 -3.92 -0.51
CA ILE A 83 8.04 -3.47 0.72
C ILE A 83 7.03 -3.34 1.87
N HIS A 84 5.83 -2.82 1.64
CA HIS A 84 4.78 -2.77 2.67
C HIS A 84 4.33 -4.15 3.14
N LEU A 85 4.26 -5.15 2.24
CA LEU A 85 4.02 -6.52 2.63
C LEU A 85 5.11 -7.03 3.58
N ARG A 86 6.37 -6.78 3.25
CA ARG A 86 7.49 -7.21 4.10
C ARG A 86 7.52 -6.47 5.45
N GLN A 87 7.16 -5.19 5.47
CA GLN A 87 6.96 -4.44 6.73
C GLN A 87 5.85 -5.08 7.58
N ALA A 88 4.75 -5.55 6.97
CA ALA A 88 3.68 -6.28 7.66
C ALA A 88 4.15 -7.65 8.18
N GLN A 89 5.04 -8.34 7.45
CA GLN A 89 5.70 -9.57 7.92
C GLN A 89 6.57 -9.29 9.16
N ASN A 90 7.34 -8.19 9.16
CA ASN A 90 8.25 -7.80 10.24
C ASN A 90 7.56 -7.18 11.46
N THR A 91 6.29 -6.81 11.36
CA THR A 91 5.48 -6.23 12.45
C THR A 91 4.62 -7.30 13.11
N ASP A 92 5.26 -8.36 13.59
CA ASP A 92 4.66 -9.59 14.15
C ASP A 92 3.78 -10.36 13.15
N ASN A 93 4.06 -10.24 11.85
CA ASN A 93 3.33 -10.96 10.82
C ASN A 93 1.80 -10.75 10.92
N ASN A 94 1.38 -9.49 11.15
CA ASN A 94 -0.01 -9.12 11.42
C ASN A 94 -0.39 -7.79 10.76
N TRP A 95 -1.35 -7.84 9.84
CA TRP A 95 -1.87 -6.67 9.12
C TRP A 95 -2.40 -5.57 10.03
N PHE A 96 -3.15 -5.91 11.08
CA PHE A 96 -3.73 -4.92 11.98
C PHE A 96 -2.65 -4.18 12.78
N ARG A 97 -1.60 -4.89 13.22
CA ARG A 97 -0.48 -4.27 13.92
C ARG A 97 0.30 -3.34 12.99
N TYR A 98 0.55 -3.79 11.76
CA TYR A 98 1.14 -2.95 10.71
C TYR A 98 0.33 -1.66 10.50
N TYR A 99 -0.98 -1.77 10.26
CA TYR A 99 -1.85 -0.61 10.04
C TYR A 99 -1.93 0.31 11.25
N LEU A 100 -1.99 -0.23 12.47
CA LEU A 100 -2.00 0.57 13.68
C LEU A 100 -0.71 1.40 13.81
N LEU A 101 0.45 0.78 13.62
CA LEU A 101 1.73 1.48 13.66
C LEU A 101 1.82 2.54 12.57
N TYR A 102 1.39 2.22 11.35
CA TYR A 102 1.35 3.15 10.23
C TYR A 102 0.49 4.38 10.57
N ILE A 103 -0.74 4.18 11.04
CA ILE A 103 -1.68 5.25 11.40
C ILE A 103 -1.12 6.10 12.56
N VAL A 104 -0.53 5.49 13.59
CA VAL A 104 0.10 6.23 14.70
C VAL A 104 1.21 7.14 14.21
N GLN A 105 2.05 6.67 13.27
CA GLN A 105 3.13 7.49 12.72
C GLN A 105 2.60 8.62 11.84
N TRP A 106 1.56 8.35 11.05
CA TRP A 106 0.88 9.39 10.26
C TRP A 106 0.21 10.45 11.15
N LEU A 107 -0.46 10.07 12.24
CA LEU A 107 -1.05 11.00 13.22
C LEU A 107 0.00 11.85 13.94
N LYS A 108 1.21 11.31 14.20
CA LYS A 108 2.32 12.13 14.70
C LYS A 108 2.77 13.16 13.66
N GLY A 109 2.77 12.78 12.38
CA GLY A 109 3.09 13.68 11.28
C GLY A 109 2.07 14.79 11.08
N ILE A 110 0.78 14.47 11.14
CA ILE A 110 -0.28 15.46 10.97
C ILE A 110 -0.21 16.57 12.02
N ARG A 111 0.15 16.27 13.26
CA ARG A 111 0.32 17.30 14.31
C ARG A 111 1.36 18.36 13.93
N LEU A 112 2.27 18.04 13.02
CA LEU A 112 3.37 18.89 12.58
C LEU A 112 3.19 19.38 11.13
N ASP A 113 2.30 18.75 10.37
CA ASP A 113 1.98 19.07 8.99
C ASP A 113 0.84 20.09 8.90
N ARG A 114 1.17 21.35 8.63
CA ARG A 114 0.18 22.43 8.40
C ARG A 114 -0.40 22.42 6.98
N LYS A 115 -0.03 21.44 6.13
CA LYS A 115 -0.29 21.41 4.68
C LYS A 115 -1.04 20.14 4.23
N GLY A 116 -2.13 19.79 4.92
CA GLY A 116 -3.14 18.89 4.37
C GLY A 116 -2.77 17.40 4.34
N GLY A 117 -1.83 16.94 5.17
CA GLY A 117 -1.56 15.52 5.43
C GLY A 117 -0.66 14.82 4.40
N ARG A 118 -0.35 15.47 3.27
CA ARG A 118 0.55 14.92 2.25
C ARG A 118 1.99 14.83 2.74
N LEU A 119 2.45 15.81 3.53
CA LEU A 119 3.79 15.74 4.09
C LEU A 119 3.85 14.70 5.20
N ALA A 120 2.80 14.57 6.03
CA ALA A 120 2.70 13.51 7.02
C ALA A 120 2.76 12.11 6.40
N TYR A 121 2.24 11.92 5.19
CA TYR A 121 2.37 10.70 4.41
C TYR A 121 3.83 10.43 4.01
N TYR A 122 4.48 11.33 3.26
CA TYR A 122 5.87 11.09 2.83
C TYR A 122 6.89 11.00 3.98
N LEU A 123 6.62 11.61 5.13
CA LEU A 123 7.48 11.53 6.31
C LEU A 123 7.11 10.37 7.26
N ASN A 124 6.12 9.55 6.89
CA ASN A 124 5.83 8.33 7.59
C ASN A 124 7.01 7.36 7.41
N PRO A 125 7.63 6.84 8.49
CA PRO A 125 8.76 5.93 8.41
C PRO A 125 8.58 4.72 7.49
N PHE A 126 7.37 4.19 7.37
CA PHE A 126 7.07 3.08 6.46
C PHE A 126 7.16 3.52 4.99
N GLU A 127 6.59 4.69 4.66
CA GLU A 127 6.69 5.30 3.32
C GLU A 127 8.12 5.71 2.99
N MET A 128 8.86 6.26 3.96
CA MET A 128 10.26 6.63 3.77
C MET A 128 11.11 5.42 3.38
N GLU A 129 10.92 4.28 4.04
CA GLU A 129 11.61 3.05 3.66
C GLU A 129 11.20 2.57 2.27
N ALA A 130 9.91 2.58 1.94
CA ALA A 130 9.44 2.17 0.62
C ALA A 130 10.01 3.09 -0.48
N TYR A 131 9.85 4.41 -0.36
CA TYR A 131 10.30 5.37 -1.37
C TYR A 131 11.82 5.43 -1.56
N LEU A 132 12.60 5.23 -0.50
CA LEU A 132 14.05 5.28 -0.60
C LEU A 132 14.64 4.02 -1.23
N ASN A 133 13.90 2.89 -1.20
CA ASN A 133 14.37 1.61 -1.73
C ASN A 133 13.57 1.10 -2.94
N GLU A 134 12.50 1.78 -3.38
CA GLU A 134 11.65 1.29 -4.48
C GLU A 134 12.38 1.08 -5.82
N ASN A 135 13.49 1.78 -6.05
CA ASN A 135 14.31 1.63 -7.25
C ASN A 135 15.31 0.47 -7.17
N ASP A 136 15.51 -0.10 -5.99
CA ASP A 136 16.34 -1.28 -5.78
C ASP A 136 15.47 -2.54 -5.85
N MET A 137 15.51 -3.22 -7.00
CA MET A 137 14.71 -4.43 -7.26
C MET A 137 15.16 -5.65 -6.45
N HIS A 138 16.35 -5.59 -5.84
CA HIS A 138 16.90 -6.66 -5.01
C HIS A 138 16.73 -6.40 -3.51
N TYR A 139 16.19 -5.23 -3.14
CA TYR A 139 16.01 -4.83 -1.74
C TYR A 139 15.27 -5.89 -0.90
N LEU A 140 14.29 -6.59 -1.50
CA LEU A 140 13.53 -7.65 -0.82
C LEU A 140 14.21 -9.01 -0.80
N ASP A 141 15.18 -9.25 -1.67
CA ASP A 141 15.98 -10.49 -1.71
C ASP A 141 17.00 -10.50 -0.56
N GLU A 142 17.54 -9.33 -0.21
CA GLU A 142 18.49 -9.13 0.90
C GLU A 142 17.80 -9.07 2.29
N ALA A 143 16.47 -9.15 2.32
CA ALA A 143 15.66 -8.68 3.42
C ALA A 143 15.45 -9.65 4.61
N ASP A 144 16.20 -10.74 4.72
CA ASP A 144 16.22 -11.53 5.98
C ASP A 144 16.64 -10.67 7.19
N ASN A 145 17.34 -9.55 6.96
CA ASN A 145 17.63 -8.50 7.96
C ASN A 145 17.32 -7.04 7.52
N GLY A 146 16.97 -6.79 6.24
CA GLY A 146 17.03 -5.46 5.60
C GLY A 146 15.78 -4.56 5.65
N THR A 147 14.60 -5.07 6.03
CA THR A 147 13.30 -4.36 5.92
C THR A 147 12.72 -3.94 7.28
N CYS A 148 13.64 -3.54 8.16
CA CYS A 148 13.36 -2.83 9.41
C CYS A 148 13.86 -1.39 9.36
N GLY A 149 14.14 -0.85 8.17
CA GLY A 149 14.62 0.51 7.93
C GLY A 149 13.67 1.56 8.49
N TRP A 150 12.36 1.31 8.46
CA TRP A 150 11.36 2.18 9.10
C TRP A 150 11.66 2.41 10.60
N ARG A 151 12.26 1.46 11.32
CA ARG A 151 12.64 1.65 12.74
C ARG A 151 13.73 2.71 12.91
N LYS A 152 14.65 2.83 11.96
CA LYS A 152 15.66 3.91 11.93
C LYS A 152 14.96 5.26 11.76
N TYR A 153 14.06 5.36 10.79
CA TYR A 153 13.33 6.61 10.53
C TYR A 153 12.42 6.99 11.71
N CYS A 154 11.82 6.02 12.42
CA CYS A 154 11.07 6.26 13.65
C CYS A 154 11.86 7.03 14.72
N LYS A 155 13.19 6.82 14.81
CA LYS A 155 14.07 7.50 15.76
C LYS A 155 14.52 8.89 15.29
N MET A 156 14.35 9.20 14.01
CA MET A 156 14.71 10.52 13.46
C MET A 156 13.67 11.58 13.82
N THR A 157 14.14 12.82 13.98
CA THR A 157 13.29 14.00 14.13
C THR A 157 12.56 14.33 12.82
N PHE A 158 11.46 15.06 12.89
CA PHE A 158 10.74 15.51 11.68
C PHE A 158 11.60 16.35 10.74
N PRO A 159 12.38 17.34 11.22
CA PRO A 159 13.31 18.08 10.37
C PRO A 159 14.31 17.18 9.64
N ASP A 160 14.84 16.15 10.29
CA ASP A 160 15.81 15.24 9.65
C ASP A 160 15.16 14.37 8.59
N ARG A 161 13.95 13.86 8.86
CA ARG A 161 13.16 13.12 7.86
C ARG A 161 12.86 14.00 6.65
N TYR A 162 12.46 15.25 6.88
CA TYR A 162 12.21 16.22 5.82
C TYR A 162 13.45 16.48 4.96
N LYS A 163 14.59 16.76 5.58
CA LYS A 163 15.87 16.97 4.86
C LYS A 163 16.24 15.75 4.02
N LEU A 164 16.08 14.54 4.56
CA LEU A 164 16.39 13.30 3.86
C LEU A 164 15.48 13.10 2.64
N MET A 165 14.16 13.18 2.83
CA MET A 165 13.18 12.95 1.76
C MET A 165 13.24 14.02 0.67
N ARG A 166 13.58 15.26 1.04
CA ARG A 166 13.83 16.34 0.07
C ARG A 166 15.10 16.09 -0.74
N LYS A 167 16.18 15.63 -0.10
CA LYS A 167 17.43 15.26 -0.79
C LYS A 167 17.22 14.10 -1.77
N SER A 168 16.33 13.16 -1.47
CA SER A 168 15.97 12.06 -2.37
C SER A 168 14.96 12.44 -3.46
N GLY A 169 14.52 13.71 -3.53
CA GLY A 169 13.59 14.19 -4.56
C GLY A 169 12.15 13.67 -4.44
N LYS A 170 11.76 13.17 -3.27
CA LYS A 170 10.40 12.62 -3.03
C LYS A 170 9.40 13.66 -2.55
N ILE A 171 9.89 14.75 -1.96
CA ILE A 171 9.11 15.90 -1.47
C ILE A 171 9.73 17.23 -1.89
#